data_AF-A0A4Y8CAY8-F1
#
_entry.id   AF-A0A4Y8CAY8-F1
#
_cell.length_a   1.000
_cell.length_b   1.000
_cell.length_c   1.000
_cell.angle_alpha   90.00
_cell.angle_beta   90.00
_cell.angle_gamma   90.00
#
_symmetry.space_group_name_H-M   'P 1'
#
loop_
_entity.id
_entity.type
_entity.pdbx_description
1 polymer ?
#
loop_
_entity_poly.entity_id
_entity_poly.type
_entity_poly.pdbx_seq_one_letter_code
_entity_poly.pdbx_strand_id
1 'polypeptide(L)'
;MRKKMLILSFLTLGMIGIFILVGLNGFDEYALKSRFLQIAAIIIVAICIAVSTVIFQTLCNNKILTPAIIGLDSLYMLLQSALIFSFGAANLSVYKNDINFLITLVCMVVFSLGL
;
A
#
# COMPACT_ATOMS: atom_id res chain seq x y z
N MET A 1 14.04 6.02 -23.21
CA MET A 1 13.19 5.36 -22.20
C MET A 1 13.90 4.20 -21.48
N ARG A 2 14.49 3.23 -22.20
CA ARG A 2 15.25 2.10 -21.60
C ARG A 2 16.32 2.50 -20.58
N LYS A 3 17.15 3.51 -20.88
CA LYS A 3 18.18 4.01 -19.94
C LYS A 3 17.59 4.54 -18.62
N LYS A 4 16.44 5.23 -18.68
CA LYS A 4 15.77 5.77 -17.48
C LYS A 4 15.22 4.64 -16.59
N MET A 5 14.61 3.62 -17.20
CA MET A 5 14.13 2.42 -16.48
C MET A 5 15.28 1.65 -15.82
N LEU A 6 16.41 1.49 -16.51
CA LEU A 6 17.58 0.83 -15.94
C LEU A 6 18.15 1.60 -14.75
N ILE A 7 18.23 2.93 -14.83
CA ILE A 7 18.69 3.78 -13.72
C ILE A 7 17.76 3.66 -12.51
N LEU A 8 16.43 3.73 -12.72
CA LEU A 8 15.45 3.57 -11.66
C LEU A 8 15.50 2.17 -11.01
N SER A 9 15.70 1.13 -11.82
CA SER A 9 15.87 -0.24 -11.31
C SER A 9 17.14 -0.41 -10.48
N PHE A 10 18.24 0.21 -10.90
CA PHE A 10 19.48 0.15 -10.13
C PHE A 10 19.37 0.93 -8.82
N LEU A 11 18.73 2.10 -8.86
CA LEU A 11 18.51 2.94 -7.69
C LEU A 11 17.62 2.24 -6.64
N THR A 12 16.55 1.58 -7.07
CA THR A 12 15.65 0.82 -6.18
C THR A 12 16.37 -0.35 -5.51
N LEU A 13 17.17 -1.13 -6.26
CA LEU A 13 18.01 -2.18 -5.69
C LEU A 13 19.03 -1.62 -4.68
N GLY A 14 19.64 -0.46 -4.98
CA GLY A 14 20.52 0.23 -4.05
C GLY A 14 19.83 0.62 -2.75
N MET A 15 18.62 1.20 -2.82
CA MET A 15 17.82 1.56 -1.64
C MET A 15 17.43 0.34 -0.80
N ILE A 16 17.08 -0.78 -1.43
CA ILE A 16 16.79 -2.05 -0.73
C ILE A 16 18.05 -2.53 0.03
N GLY A 17 19.22 -2.50 -0.62
CA GLY A 17 20.48 -2.86 0.02
C GLY A 17 20.79 -2.00 1.24
N ILE A 18 20.64 -0.67 1.11
CA ILE A 18 20.82 0.28 2.21
C ILE A 18 19.82 -0.01 3.35
N PHE A 19 18.55 -0.25 3.02
CA PHE A 19 17.52 -0.57 4.03
C PHE A 19 17.83 -1.84 4.81
N ILE A 20 18.38 -2.86 4.16
CA ILE A 20 18.79 -4.10 4.83
C ILE A 20 20.02 -3.87 5.72
N LEU A 21 20.99 -3.05 5.29
CA LEU A 21 22.28 -2.89 5.96
C LEU A 21 22.31 -1.82 7.08
N VAL A 22 21.49 -0.76 6.98
CA VAL A 22 21.54 0.35 7.93
C VAL A 22 21.07 -0.09 9.32
N GLY A 23 21.91 0.16 10.33
CA GLY A 23 21.58 -0.07 11.74
C GLY A 23 21.70 -1.51 12.23
N LEU A 24 22.37 -2.41 11.49
CA LEU A 24 22.75 -3.72 12.04
C LEU A 24 23.91 -3.54 13.04
N ASN A 25 23.64 -3.77 14.32
CA ASN A 25 24.65 -3.94 15.37
C ASN A 25 24.97 -5.43 15.57
N GLY A 26 25.33 -6.13 14.49
CA GLY A 26 25.59 -7.59 14.46
C GLY A 26 24.69 -8.39 13.51
N PHE A 27 24.92 -9.70 13.38
CA PHE A 27 24.07 -10.65 12.62
C PHE A 27 22.80 -11.01 13.40
N ASP A 28 21.95 -10.02 13.64
CA ASP A 28 20.70 -10.24 14.36
C ASP A 28 19.65 -10.82 13.40
N GLU A 29 19.55 -12.16 13.37
CA GLU A 29 18.68 -12.91 12.44
C GLU A 29 17.22 -12.44 12.47
N TYR A 30 16.74 -11.99 13.64
CA TYR A 30 15.38 -11.48 13.82
C TYR A 30 15.15 -10.18 13.03
N ALA A 31 16.09 -9.23 13.12
CA ALA A 31 16.01 -7.96 12.41
C ALA A 31 16.05 -8.16 10.90
N LEU A 32 16.93 -9.07 10.42
CA LEU A 32 17.01 -9.46 9.02
C LEU A 32 15.69 -10.08 8.52
N LYS A 33 15.14 -11.06 9.24
CA LYS A 33 13.88 -11.74 8.86
C LYS A 33 12.71 -10.75 8.75
N SER A 34 12.59 -9.80 9.67
CA SER A 34 11.53 -8.79 9.64
C SER A 34 11.66 -7.86 8.42
N ARG A 35 12.88 -7.40 8.10
CA ARG A 35 13.14 -6.53 6.94
C ARG A 35 12.85 -7.24 5.62
N PHE A 36 13.25 -8.50 5.48
CA PHE A 36 12.92 -9.31 4.30
C PHE A 36 11.40 -9.46 4.11
N LEU A 37 10.66 -9.72 5.21
CA LEU A 37 9.21 -9.84 5.16
C LEU A 37 8.54 -8.51 4.76
N GLN A 38 9.04 -7.38 5.25
CA GLN A 38 8.57 -6.05 4.83
C GLN A 38 8.82 -5.79 3.34
N ILE A 39 10.01 -6.09 2.82
CA ILE A 39 10.32 -5.93 1.40
C ILE A 39 9.40 -6.81 0.54
N ALA A 40 9.19 -8.07 0.94
CA ALA A 40 8.28 -8.97 0.24
C ALA A 40 6.85 -8.42 0.19
N ALA A 41 6.35 -7.88 1.31
CA ALA A 41 5.04 -7.23 1.37
C ALA A 41 4.97 -6.01 0.43
N ILE A 42 6.00 -5.15 0.41
CA ILE A 42 6.06 -3.97 -0.47
C ILE A 42 6.03 -4.40 -1.96
N ILE A 43 6.77 -5.44 -2.34
CA ILE A 43 6.80 -5.94 -3.72
C ILE A 43 5.41 -6.41 -4.15
N ILE A 44 4.71 -7.18 -3.31
CA ILE A 44 3.36 -7.66 -3.60
C ILE A 44 2.41 -6.48 -3.81
N VAL A 45 2.41 -5.52 -2.88
CA VAL A 45 1.56 -4.32 -2.96
C VAL A 45 1.87 -3.49 -4.22
N ALA A 46 3.15 -3.31 -4.56
CA ALA A 46 3.56 -2.58 -5.75
C ALA A 46 3.04 -3.23 -7.05
N ILE A 47 3.06 -4.57 -7.14
CA ILE A 47 2.50 -5.32 -8.27
C ILE A 47 0.99 -5.09 -8.35
N CYS A 48 0.27 -5.20 -7.22
CA CYS A 48 -1.17 -4.94 -7.17
C CYS A 48 -1.53 -3.52 -7.65
N ILE A 49 -0.80 -2.50 -7.19
CA ILE A 49 -1.02 -1.11 -7.59
C ILE A 49 -0.75 -0.92 -9.09
N ALA A 50 0.34 -1.51 -9.60
CA ALA A 50 0.69 -1.43 -11.02
C ALA A 50 -0.39 -2.05 -11.91
N VAL A 51 -0.87 -3.25 -11.56
CA VAL A 51 -1.94 -3.95 -12.29
C VAL A 51 -3.25 -3.16 -12.23
N SER A 52 -3.66 -2.71 -11.04
CA SER A 52 -4.86 -1.89 -10.87
C SER A 52 -4.79 -0.60 -11.70
N THR A 53 -3.62 0.03 -11.75
CA THR A 53 -3.41 1.26 -12.53
C THR A 53 -3.57 1.00 -14.02
N VAL A 54 -2.94 -0.04 -14.57
CA VAL A 54 -3.03 -0.34 -16.01
C VAL A 54 -4.47 -0.71 -16.40
N ILE A 55 -5.17 -1.50 -15.57
CA ILE A 55 -6.60 -1.82 -15.80
C ILE A 55 -7.44 -0.55 -15.82
N PHE A 56 -7.24 0.35 -14.86
CA PHE A 56 -8.03 1.57 -14.78
C PHE A 56 -7.73 2.52 -15.96
N GLN A 57 -6.45 2.69 -16.30
CA GLN A 57 -6.02 3.50 -17.44
C GLN A 57 -6.54 2.97 -18.77
N THR A 58 -6.64 1.64 -18.93
CA THR A 58 -7.18 1.00 -20.13
C THR A 58 -8.70 1.17 -20.23
N LEU A 59 -9.44 1.01 -19.12
CA LEU A 59 -10.89 1.23 -19.08
C LEU A 59 -11.26 2.69 -19.35
N CYS A 60 -10.58 3.64 -18.72
CA CYS A 60 -10.87 5.07 -18.88
C CYS A 60 -10.23 5.70 -20.14
N ASN A 61 -9.46 4.94 -20.90
CA ASN A 61 -8.64 5.44 -22.01
C ASN A 61 -7.78 6.67 -21.63
N ASN A 62 -7.28 6.72 -20.40
CA ASN A 62 -6.55 7.88 -19.88
C ASN A 62 -5.32 7.42 -19.11
N LYS A 63 -4.14 7.79 -19.62
CA LYS A 63 -2.83 7.38 -19.06
C LYS A 63 -2.43 8.12 -17.79
N ILE A 64 -3.16 9.16 -17.41
CA ILE A 64 -2.90 9.97 -16.21
C ILE A 64 -3.78 9.48 -15.05
N LEU A 65 -4.94 8.88 -15.33
CA LEU A 65 -5.82 8.39 -14.27
C LEU A 65 -5.21 7.19 -13.56
N THR A 66 -4.90 7.37 -12.28
CA THR A 66 -4.65 6.25 -11.36
C THR A 66 -5.81 6.18 -10.37
N PRO A 67 -6.09 5.00 -9.77
CA PRO A 67 -7.09 4.87 -8.71
C PRO A 67 -6.90 5.90 -7.57
N ALA A 68 -5.65 6.21 -7.23
CA ALA A 68 -5.33 7.23 -6.24
C ALA A 68 -5.78 8.64 -6.65
N ILE A 69 -5.64 9.01 -7.93
CA ILE A 69 -5.98 10.35 -8.46
C ILE A 69 -7.49 10.57 -8.49
N ILE A 70 -8.30 9.54 -8.71
CA ILE A 70 -9.77 9.66 -8.63
C ILE A 70 -10.29 9.74 -7.19
N GLY A 71 -9.41 9.60 -6.19
CA GLY A 71 -9.75 9.80 -4.79
C GLY A 71 -10.00 8.53 -3.98
N LEU A 72 -9.75 7.33 -4.53
CA LEU A 72 -9.93 6.08 -3.76
C LEU A 72 -9.03 6.03 -2.52
N ASP A 73 -7.75 6.43 -2.62
CA ASP A 73 -6.84 6.48 -1.47
C ASP A 73 -7.32 7.48 -0.40
N SER A 74 -7.89 8.61 -0.83
CA SER A 74 -8.45 9.62 0.07
C SER A 74 -9.72 9.13 0.76
N LEU A 75 -10.55 8.37 0.05
CA LEU A 75 -11.74 7.72 0.59
C LEU A 75 -11.37 6.69 1.65
N TYR A 76 -10.29 5.91 1.45
CA TYR A 76 -9.77 4.99 2.46
C TYR A 76 -9.41 5.75 3.73
N MET A 77 -8.63 6.84 3.60
CA MET A 77 -8.22 7.67 4.74
C MET A 77 -9.42 8.33 5.45
N LEU A 78 -10.43 8.78 4.70
CA LEU A 78 -11.67 9.35 5.26
C LEU A 78 -12.43 8.31 6.08
N LEU A 79 -12.72 7.14 5.49
CA LEU A 79 -13.44 6.07 6.18
C LEU A 79 -12.66 5.59 7.40
N GLN A 80 -11.34 5.42 7.26
CA GLN A 80 -10.48 4.97 8.35
C GLN A 80 -10.52 5.93 9.54
N SER A 81 -10.34 7.22 9.29
CA SER A 81 -10.37 8.25 10.33
C SER A 81 -11.78 8.41 10.92
N ALA A 82 -12.83 8.36 10.10
CA ALA A 82 -14.22 8.42 10.56
C ALA A 82 -14.60 7.21 11.43
N LEU A 83 -14.14 6.00 11.08
CA LEU A 83 -14.34 4.79 11.87
C LEU A 83 -13.62 4.89 13.22
N ILE A 84 -12.36 5.32 13.24
CA ILE A 84 -11.60 5.51 14.48
C ILE A 84 -12.22 6.62 15.33
N PHE A 85 -12.65 7.73 14.73
CA PHE A 85 -13.29 8.84 15.46
C PHE A 85 -14.64 8.44 16.05
N SER A 86 -15.45 7.66 15.32
CA SER A 86 -16.80 7.27 15.75
C SER A 86 -16.80 6.09 16.73
N PHE A 87 -15.91 5.10 16.54
CA PHE A 87 -15.92 3.85 17.31
C PHE A 87 -14.68 3.65 18.21
N GLY A 88 -13.65 4.49 18.09
CA GLY A 88 -12.35 4.31 18.74
C GLY A 88 -12.36 4.43 20.27
N ALA A 89 -13.39 5.02 20.87
CA ALA A 89 -13.56 5.07 22.32
C ALA A 89 -14.30 3.84 22.90
N ALA A 90 -15.01 3.06 22.09
CA ALA A 90 -16.02 2.11 22.57
C ALA A 90 -15.80 0.63 22.21
N ASN A 91 -14.97 0.29 21.21
CA ASN A 91 -14.93 -1.08 20.68
C ASN A 91 -13.53 -1.70 20.58
N LEU A 92 -13.25 -2.73 21.40
CA LEU A 92 -12.05 -3.58 21.29
C LEU A 92 -11.92 -4.28 19.91
N SER A 93 -13.03 -4.47 19.20
CA SER A 93 -13.04 -5.07 17.86
C SER A 93 -12.35 -4.20 16.80
N VAL A 94 -12.38 -2.87 16.94
CA VAL A 94 -11.73 -1.93 16.01
C VAL A 94 -10.21 -1.95 16.18
N TYR A 95 -9.72 -2.47 17.30
CA TYR A 95 -8.30 -2.59 17.60
C TYR A 95 -7.61 -3.74 16.84
N LYS A 96 -8.37 -4.75 16.40
CA LYS A 96 -7.84 -5.79 15.52
C LYS A 96 -7.72 -5.22 14.11
N ASN A 97 -6.47 -4.93 13.71
CA ASN A 97 -6.12 -4.38 12.39
C ASN A 97 -6.82 -5.12 11.24
N ASP A 98 -6.94 -6.45 11.32
CA ASP A 98 -7.55 -7.25 10.25
C ASP A 98 -9.05 -6.96 10.07
N ILE A 99 -9.80 -6.84 11.17
CA ILE A 99 -11.25 -6.59 11.14
C ILE A 99 -11.51 -5.17 10.67
N ASN A 100 -10.72 -4.21 11.16
CA ASN A 100 -10.85 -2.82 10.75
C ASN A 100 -10.56 -2.65 9.24
N PHE A 101 -9.50 -3.29 8.73
CA PHE A 101 -9.22 -3.31 7.29
C PHE A 101 -10.38 -3.87 6.48
N LEU A 102 -10.97 -4.99 6.92
CA LEU A 102 -12.06 -5.66 6.20
C LEU A 102 -13.33 -4.80 6.14
N ILE A 103 -13.68 -4.14 7.26
CA ILE A 103 -14.81 -3.19 7.32
C ILE A 103 -14.57 -2.02 6.36
N THR A 104 -13.40 -1.39 6.43
CA THR A 104 -13.06 -0.26 5.56
C THR A 104 -13.11 -0.69 4.09
N LEU A 105 -12.53 -1.84 3.73
CA LEU A 105 -12.54 -2.39 2.37
C LEU A 105 -13.96 -2.59 1.84
N VAL A 106 -14.84 -3.23 2.61
CA VAL A 106 -16.23 -3.47 2.21
C VAL A 106 -16.96 -2.14 2.02
N CYS A 107 -16.80 -1.20 2.94
CA CYS A 107 -17.38 0.14 2.82
C CYS A 107 -16.88 0.87 1.55
N MET A 108 -15.59 0.78 1.23
CA MET A 108 -15.05 1.38 0.00
C MET A 108 -15.68 0.77 -1.26
N VAL A 109 -15.80 -0.55 -1.32
CA VAL A 109 -16.39 -1.25 -2.48
C VAL A 109 -17.85 -0.88 -2.64
N VAL A 110 -18.63 -0.87 -1.56
CA VAL A 110 -20.05 -0.48 -1.59
C VAL A 110 -20.21 0.96 -2.06
N PHE A 111 -19.40 1.88 -1.53
CA PHE A 111 -19.43 3.28 -1.96
C PHE A 111 -19.06 3.43 -3.44
N SER A 112 -18.07 2.69 -3.92
CA SER A 112 -17.64 2.73 -5.32
C SER A 112 -18.66 2.09 -6.29
N LEU A 113 -19.51 1.17 -5.83
CA LEU A 113 -20.58 0.58 -6.64
C LEU A 113 -21.84 1.45 -6.66
N GLY A 114 -22.09 2.21 -5.60
CA GLY A 114 -23.24 3.10 -5.47
C GLY A 114 -23.05 4.49 -6.09
N LEU A 115 -21.82 4.84 -6.49
CA LEU A 115 -21.46 6.06 -7.20
C LEU A 115 -21.42 5.83 -8.72
#